data_AF-A0A950YKL7-F1
#
_entry.id   AF-A0A950YKL7-F1
#
_cell.length_a   1.000
_cell.length_b   1.000
_cell.length_c   1.000
_cell.angle_alpha   90.00
_cell.angle_beta   90.00
_cell.angle_gamma   90.00
#
_symmetry.space_group_name_H-M   'P 1'
#
loop_
_entity.id
_entity.type
_entity.pdbx_description
1 polymer ?
#
loop_
_entity_poly.entity_id
_entity_poly.type
_entity_poly.pdbx_seq_one_letter_code
_entity_poly.pdbx_strand_id
1 'polypeptide(L)'
;MPDLSDFDRGVFVGLLIGEGSFGGDGKQPQVTLRMHTRHEALFRWLIERFPGTRLYGPYQHGGRSYYQWMARGRALVNDVLPLIERELRPDLDGHAALRFDRMCERYAGYIQRERARPS
;
A
#
# COMPACT_ATOMS: atom_id res chain seq x y z
N MET A 1 5.81 -0.44 13.16
CA MET A 1 4.67 0.36 12.65
C MET A 1 5.05 1.83 12.75
N PRO A 2 4.92 2.61 11.67
CA PRO A 2 5.28 4.02 11.68
C PRO A 2 4.38 4.81 12.63
N ASP A 3 4.96 5.78 13.33
CA ASP A 3 4.23 6.72 14.18
C ASP A 3 3.61 7.80 13.30
N LEU A 4 2.36 7.59 12.90
CA LEU A 4 1.61 8.48 12.02
C LEU A 4 0.62 9.31 12.84
N SER A 5 0.37 10.56 12.43
CA SER A 5 -0.78 11.32 12.95
C SER A 5 -2.11 10.78 12.41
N ASP A 6 -3.24 11.15 13.02
CA ASP A 6 -4.57 10.84 12.47
C ASP A 6 -4.75 11.37 11.04
N PHE A 7 -4.21 12.56 10.77
CA PHE A 7 -4.23 13.14 9.44
C PHE A 7 -3.42 12.30 8.45
N ASP A 8 -2.18 11.92 8.79
CA ASP A 8 -1.35 11.10 7.91
C ASP A 8 -2.01 9.74 7.60
N ARG A 9 -2.64 9.13 8.62
CA ARG A 9 -3.41 7.88 8.46
C ARG A 9 -4.58 8.04 7.50
N GLY A 10 -5.41 9.07 7.73
CA GLY A 10 -6.58 9.35 6.89
C GLY A 10 -6.19 9.62 5.44
N VAL A 11 -5.15 10.43 5.21
CA VAL A 11 -4.61 10.69 3.88
C VAL A 11 -4.12 9.39 3.22
N PHE A 12 -3.33 8.60 3.93
CA PHE A 12 -2.79 7.34 3.39
C PHE A 12 -3.87 6.36 2.97
N VAL A 13 -4.85 6.12 3.84
CA VAL A 13 -5.94 5.16 3.57
C VAL A 13 -6.87 5.70 2.48
N GLY A 14 -7.18 6.99 2.50
CA GLY A 14 -7.95 7.65 1.43
C GLY A 14 -7.31 7.49 0.05
N LEU A 15 -5.98 7.60 -0.04
CA LEU A 15 -5.26 7.36 -1.29
C LEU A 15 -5.37 5.91 -1.76
N LEU A 16 -5.31 4.94 -0.85
CA LEU A 16 -5.45 3.53 -1.21
C LEU A 16 -6.87 3.17 -1.63
N ILE A 17 -7.88 3.80 -1.04
CA ILE A 17 -9.28 3.65 -1.46
C ILE A 17 -9.46 4.13 -2.91
N GLY A 18 -8.96 5.33 -3.23
CA GLY A 18 -9.16 5.92 -4.56
C GLY A 18 -8.26 5.35 -5.66
N GLU A 19 -6.99 5.12 -5.35
CA GLU A 19 -5.92 4.92 -6.35
C GLU A 19 -5.06 3.66 -6.06
N GLY A 20 -5.37 2.95 -4.98
CA GLY A 20 -4.64 1.76 -4.56
C GLY A 20 -5.03 0.52 -5.35
N SER A 21 -4.06 -0.37 -5.54
CA SER A 21 -4.29 -1.71 -6.09
C SER A 21 -3.72 -2.76 -5.15
N PHE A 22 -4.60 -3.66 -4.72
CA PHE A 22 -4.31 -4.80 -3.84
C PHE A 22 -4.10 -6.07 -4.68
N GLY A 23 -3.00 -6.79 -4.47
CA GLY A 23 -2.67 -7.99 -5.23
C GLY A 23 -1.34 -8.62 -4.82
N GLY A 24 -0.59 -9.13 -5.78
CA GLY A 24 0.73 -9.73 -5.53
C GLY A 24 1.37 -10.27 -6.81
N ASP A 25 2.61 -10.71 -6.70
CA ASP A 25 3.42 -11.24 -7.82
C ASP A 25 3.34 -12.78 -7.94
N GLY A 26 2.37 -13.39 -7.25
CA GLY A 26 2.22 -14.84 -7.14
C GLY A 26 3.07 -15.49 -6.04
N LYS A 27 4.07 -14.78 -5.49
CA LYS A 27 4.92 -15.27 -4.40
C LYS A 27 4.64 -14.55 -3.07
N GLN A 28 4.35 -13.25 -3.14
CA GLN A 28 4.11 -12.40 -1.97
C GLN A 28 3.04 -11.34 -2.27
N PRO A 29 2.39 -10.79 -1.23
CA PRO A 29 1.41 -9.73 -1.40
C PRO A 29 2.09 -8.41 -1.78
N GLN A 30 1.36 -7.57 -2.51
CA GLN A 30 1.76 -6.21 -2.83
C GLN A 30 0.57 -5.25 -2.85
N VAL A 31 0.80 -4.03 -2.39
CA VAL A 31 -0.09 -2.88 -2.58
C VAL A 31 0.68 -1.86 -3.41
N THR A 32 0.06 -1.38 -4.49
CA THR A 32 0.66 -0.38 -5.37
C THR A 32 -0.24 0.82 -5.53
N LEU A 33 0.36 2.01 -5.60
CA LEU A 33 -0.29 3.28 -5.91
C LEU A 33 0.41 3.89 -7.12
N ARG A 34 -0.35 4.33 -8.13
CA ARG A 34 0.20 4.94 -9.35
C ARG A 34 -0.51 6.25 -9.65
N MET A 35 0.24 7.34 -9.76
CA MET A 35 -0.33 8.66 -10.10
C MET A 35 0.63 9.42 -11.02
N HIS A 36 0.11 10.47 -11.66
CA HIS A 36 0.91 11.31 -12.56
C HIS A 36 2.14 11.90 -11.84
N THR A 37 3.23 12.16 -12.57
CA THR A 37 4.47 12.75 -12.05
C THR A 37 4.30 14.13 -11.38
N ARG A 38 3.14 14.77 -11.53
CA ARG A 38 2.80 16.03 -10.85
C ARG A 38 2.63 15.85 -9.34
N HIS A 39 2.42 14.63 -8.89
CA HIS A 39 2.27 14.27 -7.48
C HIS A 39 3.59 13.85 -6.83
N GLU A 40 4.75 14.28 -7.36
CA GLU A 40 6.06 13.89 -6.83
C GLU A 40 6.19 14.14 -5.31
N ALA A 41 5.74 15.30 -4.83
CA ALA A 41 5.77 15.64 -3.41
C ALA A 41 5.01 14.61 -2.54
N LEU A 42 3.88 14.11 -3.02
CA LEU A 42 3.11 13.07 -2.33
C LEU A 42 3.87 11.74 -2.28
N PHE A 43 4.56 11.38 -3.36
CA PHE A 43 5.37 10.15 -3.38
C PHE A 43 6.59 10.25 -2.47
N ARG A 44 7.23 11.42 -2.37
CA ARG A 44 8.29 11.65 -1.37
C ARG A 44 7.75 11.54 0.05
N TRP A 45 6.60 12.15 0.32
CA TRP A 45 5.87 12.03 1.60
C TRP A 45 5.58 10.57 1.98
N LEU A 46 5.18 9.73 1.02
CA LEU A 46 4.97 8.30 1.24
C LEU A 46 6.26 7.56 1.60
N ILE A 47 7.38 7.86 0.93
CA ILE A 47 8.67 7.21 1.21
C ILE A 47 9.21 7.62 2.58
N GLU A 48 9.02 8.87 3.00
CA GLU A 48 9.41 9.34 4.33
C GLU A 48 8.67 8.58 5.45
N ARG A 49 7.37 8.31 5.26
CA ARG A 49 6.52 7.63 6.26
C ARG A 49 6.63 6.11 6.22
N PHE A 50 6.93 5.55 5.06
CA PHE A 50 7.05 4.12 4.84
C PHE A 50 8.41 3.77 4.20
N PRO A 51 9.53 3.95 4.91
CA PRO A 51 10.88 3.83 4.33
C PRO A 51 11.21 2.42 3.82
N GLY A 52 10.51 1.38 4.31
CA GLY A 52 10.64 0.00 3.82
C GLY A 52 10.06 -0.24 2.43
N THR A 53 9.28 0.70 1.91
CA THR A 53 8.59 0.59 0.61
C THR A 53 9.47 1.09 -0.54
N ARG A 54 8.95 1.06 -1.77
CA ARG A 54 9.70 1.43 -2.97
C ARG A 54 8.93 2.42 -3.83
N LEU A 55 9.65 3.42 -4.33
CA LEU A 55 9.19 4.35 -5.35
C LEU A 55 9.88 4.01 -6.67
N TYR A 56 9.07 3.87 -7.72
CA TYR A 56 9.48 3.57 -9.06
C TYR A 56 9.09 4.70 -10.02
N GLY A 57 9.89 4.90 -11.05
CA GLY A 57 9.73 5.96 -12.02
C GLY A 57 10.65 7.17 -11.77
N PRO A 58 10.39 8.32 -12.43
CA PRO A 58 9.23 8.55 -13.30
C PRO A 58 9.26 7.65 -14.54
N TYR A 59 8.11 7.09 -14.90
CA TYR A 59 7.93 6.33 -16.14
C TYR A 59 7.24 7.19 -17.19
N GLN A 60 7.51 6.90 -18.46
CA GLN A 60 6.78 7.43 -19.60
C GLN A 60 6.32 6.26 -20.48
N HIS A 61 5.00 6.10 -20.62
CA HIS A 61 4.42 5.03 -21.45
C HIS A 61 3.06 5.44 -22.00
N GLY A 62 2.88 5.31 -23.32
CA GLY A 62 1.60 5.61 -23.99
C GLY A 62 1.10 7.04 -23.76
N GLY A 63 2.00 8.03 -23.73
CA GLY A 63 1.67 9.44 -23.45
C GLY A 63 1.38 9.76 -21.99
N ARG A 64 1.50 8.79 -21.07
CA ARG A 64 1.32 8.99 -19.63
C ARG A 64 2.67 9.09 -18.94
N SER A 65 2.82 10.05 -18.03
CA SER A 65 3.97 10.18 -17.14
C SER A 65 3.54 9.90 -15.71
N TYR A 66 4.13 8.90 -15.04
CA TYR A 66 3.68 8.50 -13.70
C TYR A 66 4.82 8.02 -12.79
N TYR A 67 4.59 8.13 -11.49
CA TYR A 67 5.31 7.38 -10.45
C TYR A 67 4.49 6.18 -10.00
N GLN A 68 5.17 5.17 -9.47
CA GLN A 68 4.51 4.05 -8.79
C GLN A 68 5.17 3.81 -7.44
N TRP A 69 4.37 3.92 -6.38
CA TRP A 69 4.74 3.46 -5.04
C TRP A 69 4.29 2.01 -4.85
N MET A 70 5.08 1.25 -4.12
CA MET A 70 4.83 -0.16 -3.85
C MET A 70 5.26 -0.54 -2.44
N ALA A 71 4.31 -1.07 -1.67
CA ALA A 71 4.57 -1.86 -0.48
C ALA A 71 4.44 -3.34 -0.84
N ARG A 72 5.45 -4.15 -0.49
CA ARG A 72 5.42 -5.60 -0.72
C ARG A 72 6.18 -6.34 0.37
N GLY A 73 5.91 -7.63 0.52
CA GLY A 73 6.63 -8.49 1.45
C GLY A 73 6.62 -7.95 2.89
N ARG A 74 7.77 -8.01 3.58
CA ARG A 74 7.88 -7.58 4.99
C ARG A 74 7.44 -6.14 5.25
N ALA A 75 7.78 -5.20 4.36
CA ALA A 75 7.37 -3.79 4.51
C ALA A 75 5.84 -3.62 4.40
N LEU A 76 5.20 -4.38 3.51
CA LEU A 76 3.74 -4.40 3.46
C LEU A 76 3.16 -4.96 4.76
N VAL A 77 3.64 -6.12 5.20
CA VAL A 77 3.08 -6.83 6.36
C VAL A 77 3.25 -6.04 7.66
N ASN A 78 4.39 -5.40 7.86
CA ASN A 78 4.74 -4.80 9.15
C ASN A 78 4.33 -3.33 9.26
N ASP A 79 4.33 -2.59 8.15
CA ASP A 79 4.15 -1.14 8.18
C ASP A 79 2.82 -0.69 7.58
N VAL A 80 2.29 -1.41 6.58
CA VAL A 80 1.14 -0.97 5.79
C VAL A 80 -0.14 -1.73 6.11
N LEU A 81 -0.09 -3.07 6.20
CA LEU A 81 -1.27 -3.88 6.53
C LEU A 81 -1.95 -3.45 7.83
N PRO A 82 -1.24 -3.20 8.95
CA PRO A 82 -1.90 -2.82 10.20
C PRO A 82 -2.75 -1.54 10.10
N LEU A 83 -2.38 -0.63 9.19
CA LEU A 83 -3.15 0.59 8.94
C LEU A 83 -4.39 0.30 8.10
N ILE A 84 -4.26 -0.50 7.05
CA ILE A 84 -5.41 -0.85 6.19
C ILE A 84 -6.41 -1.68 6.98
N GLU A 85 -5.96 -2.67 7.76
CA GLU A 85 -6.83 -3.51 8.59
C GLU A 85 -7.63 -2.70 9.63
N ARG A 86 -7.04 -1.62 10.15
CA ARG A 86 -7.70 -0.78 11.15
C ARG A 86 -8.68 0.22 10.54
N GLU A 87 -8.32 0.81 9.40
CA GLU A 87 -9.01 1.99 8.88
C GLU A 87 -9.91 1.70 7.67
N LEU A 88 -9.62 0.67 6.87
CA LEU A 88 -10.43 0.32 5.69
C LEU A 88 -11.65 -0.50 6.12
N ARG A 89 -12.77 0.20 6.30
CA ARG A 89 -14.01 -0.43 6.73
C ARG A 89 -14.95 -0.69 5.54
N PRO A 90 -15.63 -1.86 5.47
CA PRO A 90 -16.56 -2.17 4.36
C PRO A 90 -17.75 -1.21 4.21
N ASP A 91 -18.17 -0.54 5.29
CA ASP A 91 -19.23 0.47 5.28
C ASP A 91 -18.79 1.79 4.63
N LEU A 92 -17.48 2.06 4.57
CA LEU A 92 -16.91 3.21 3.89
C LEU A 92 -16.73 2.94 2.39
N ASP A 93 -16.07 1.83 2.04
CA ASP A 93 -15.92 1.39 0.64
C ASP A 93 -15.82 -0.15 0.57
N GLY A 94 -16.95 -0.79 0.26
CA GLY A 94 -17.02 -2.24 0.11
C GLY A 94 -16.21 -2.79 -1.07
N HIS A 95 -15.95 -2.00 -2.11
CA HIS A 95 -15.15 -2.45 -3.25
C HIS A 95 -13.67 -2.56 -2.86
N ALA A 96 -13.11 -1.51 -2.26
CA ALA A 96 -11.72 -1.51 -1.80
C ALA A 96 -11.51 -2.58 -0.71
N ALA A 97 -12.42 -2.67 0.26
CA ALA A 97 -12.37 -3.69 1.32
C ALA A 97 -12.36 -5.12 0.76
N LEU A 98 -13.26 -5.45 -0.17
CA LEU A 98 -13.29 -6.79 -0.78
C LEU A 98 -11.99 -7.14 -1.52
N ARG A 99 -11.38 -6.16 -2.20
CA ARG A 99 -10.11 -6.38 -2.90
C ARG A 99 -8.95 -6.58 -1.94
N PHE A 100 -8.94 -5.83 -0.84
CA PHE A 100 -8.00 -5.99 0.25
C PHE A 100 -8.12 -7.39 0.87
N ASP A 101 -9.33 -7.80 1.24
CA ASP A 101 -9.59 -9.11 1.86
C ASP A 101 -9.14 -10.26 0.95
N ARG A 102 -9.48 -10.21 -0.34
CA ARG A 102 -9.04 -11.21 -1.33
C ARG A 102 -7.52 -11.31 -1.43
N MET A 103 -6.80 -10.19 -1.33
CA MET A 103 -5.34 -10.20 -1.29
C MET A 103 -4.85 -10.88 -0.01
N CYS A 104 -5.39 -10.51 1.14
CA CYS A 104 -5.03 -11.09 2.44
C CYS A 104 -5.27 -12.60 2.47
N GLU A 105 -6.44 -13.07 1.99
CA GLU A 105 -6.77 -14.48 1.86
C GLU A 105 -5.77 -15.22 0.96
N ARG A 106 -5.53 -14.69 -0.25
CA ARG A 106 -4.63 -15.31 -1.24
C ARG A 106 -3.20 -15.47 -0.71
N TYR A 107 -2.74 -14.53 0.13
CA TYR A 107 -1.37 -14.50 0.65
C TYR A 107 -1.28 -14.79 2.15
N ALA A 108 -2.32 -15.37 2.76
CA ALA A 108 -2.41 -15.56 4.22
C ALA A 108 -1.18 -16.29 4.78
N GLY A 109 -0.73 -17.37 4.12
CA GLY A 109 0.44 -18.13 4.56
C GLY A 109 1.74 -17.32 4.52
N TYR A 110 1.90 -16.38 3.58
CA TYR A 110 3.05 -15.47 3.58
C TYR A 110 2.94 -14.46 4.73
N ILE A 111 1.77 -13.83 4.89
CA ILE A 111 1.51 -12.82 5.93
C ILE A 111 1.76 -13.40 7.32
N GLN A 112 1.23 -14.60 7.60
CA GLN A 112 1.42 -15.29 8.88
C GLN A 112 2.90 -15.55 9.17
N ARG A 113 3.66 -16.03 8.17
CA ARG A 113 5.10 -16.28 8.35
C ARG A 113 5.88 -15.00 8.64
N GLU A 114 5.60 -13.90 7.94
CA GLU A 114 6.28 -12.63 8.20
C GLU A 114 5.91 -12.04 9.57
N ARG A 115 4.64 -12.16 10.00
CA ARG A 115 4.21 -11.75 11.35
C ARG A 115 4.86 -12.54 12.48
N ALA A 116 5.14 -13.82 12.24
CA ALA A 116 5.80 -14.69 13.21
C ALA A 116 7.33 -14.51 13.28
N ARG A 117 7.94 -13.75 12.35
CA ARG A 117 9.37 -13.50 12.37
C ARG A 117 9.73 -12.48 13.44
N PRO A 118 10.74 -12.75 14.29
CA PRO A 118 11.25 -11.76 15.22
C PRO A 118 11.75 -10.52 14.46
N SER A 119 11.53 -9.35 15.06
CA SER A 119 11.90 -8.05 14.48
C SER A 119 13.40 -7.91 14.34
#